data_AF-A0A8T0CNH5-F1
#
_entry.id   AF-A0A8T0CNH5-F1
#
_cell.length_a   1.000
_cell.length_b   1.000
_cell.length_c   1.000
_cell.angle_alpha   90.00
_cell.angle_beta   90.00
_cell.angle_gamma   90.00
#
_symmetry.space_group_name_H-M   'P 1'
#
loop_
_entity.id
_entity.type
_entity.pdbx_description
1 polymer ?
#
loop_
_entity_poly.entity_id
_entity_poly.type
_entity_poly.pdbx_seq_one_letter_code
_entity_poly.pdbx_strand_id
1 'polypeptide(L)'
;MEEQVLNVVVGGVVSWTMAFLMMRKSFPKRSFEFCKRTVSTIHATLAVILASLSVQDWTSPISPLASKPSPRQCGSEQVAALWIGELSSPFLHMRELPKELGYRDTSLNLAAD
;
A
#
# COMPACT_ATOMS: atom_id res chain seq x y z
N MET A 1 -6.03 -16.85 -16.73
CA MET A 1 -6.09 -15.52 -16.10
C MET A 1 -6.39 -15.66 -14.61
N GLU A 2 -7.47 -16.37 -14.26
CA GLU A 2 -7.87 -16.58 -12.86
C GLU A 2 -6.82 -17.28 -11.99
N GLU A 3 -6.18 -18.37 -12.46
CA GLU A 3 -5.10 -19.02 -11.70
C GLU A 3 -3.89 -18.12 -11.48
N GLN A 4 -3.55 -17.28 -12.46
CA GLN A 4 -2.44 -16.34 -12.33
C GLN A 4 -2.78 -15.26 -11.30
N VAL A 5 -4.01 -14.74 -11.30
CA VAL A 5 -4.50 -13.79 -10.31
C VAL A 5 -4.51 -14.45 -8.93
N LEU A 6 -5.02 -15.68 -8.81
CA LEU A 6 -5.01 -16.46 -7.56
C LEU A 6 -3.60 -16.65 -7.00
N ASN A 7 -2.63 -17.06 -7.84
CA ASN A 7 -1.26 -17.25 -7.41
C ASN A 7 -0.60 -15.95 -6.95
N VAL A 8 -0.88 -14.83 -7.61
CA VAL A 8 -0.40 -13.50 -7.21
C VAL A 8 -1.02 -13.07 -5.88
N VAL A 9 -2.33 -13.28 -5.70
CA VAL A 9 -3.03 -12.94 -4.46
C VAL A 9 -2.52 -13.80 -3.31
N VAL A 10 -2.45 -15.12 -3.48
CA VAL A 10 -1.94 -16.05 -2.46
C VAL A 10 -0.49 -15.75 -2.10
N GLY A 11 0.37 -15.56 -3.10
CA GLY A 11 1.77 -15.18 -2.89
C GLY A 11 1.90 -13.85 -2.15
N GLY A 12 1.06 -12.87 -2.50
CA GLY A 12 0.96 -11.59 -1.79
C GLY A 12 0.58 -11.79 -0.32
N VAL A 13 -0.51 -12.48 -0.03
CA VAL A 13 -0.99 -12.70 1.36
C VAL A 13 0.07 -13.40 2.22
N VAL A 14 0.72 -14.44 1.69
CA VAL A 14 1.80 -15.15 2.41
C VAL A 14 2.99 -14.22 2.66
N SER A 15 3.44 -13.49 1.63
CA SER A 15 4.56 -12.56 1.74
C SER A 15 4.30 -11.47 2.79
N TRP A 16 3.11 -10.86 2.78
CA TRP A 16 2.74 -9.81 3.72
C TRP A 16 2.58 -10.32 5.15
N THR A 17 2.06 -11.52 5.33
CA THR A 17 2.00 -12.17 6.64
C THR A 17 3.41 -12.39 7.20
N MET A 18 4.34 -12.85 6.37
CA MET A 18 5.73 -13.04 6.76
C MET A 18 6.42 -11.71 7.13
N ALA A 19 6.19 -10.65 6.35
CA ALA A 19 6.70 -9.31 6.64
C ALA A 19 6.18 -8.78 7.98
N PHE A 20 4.90 -9.01 8.30
CA PHE A 20 4.32 -8.66 9.58
C PHE A 20 4.98 -9.41 10.75
N LEU A 21 5.19 -10.71 10.62
CA LEU A 21 5.86 -11.52 11.64
C LEU A 21 7.32 -11.08 11.85
N MET A 22 8.05 -10.78 10.76
CA MET A 22 9.40 -10.23 10.83
C MET A 22 9.42 -8.89 11.56
N MET A 23 8.50 -7.99 11.25
CA MET A 23 8.41 -6.69 11.92
C MET A 23 8.18 -6.84 13.42
N ARG A 24 7.25 -7.72 13.81
CA ARG A 24 6.96 -8.00 15.22
C ARG A 24 8.16 -8.59 15.94
N LYS A 25 8.94 -9.44 15.26
CA LYS A 25 10.18 -10.02 15.81
C LYS A 25 11.27 -8.97 16.00
N SER A 26 11.40 -8.01 15.09
CA SER A 26 12.38 -6.92 15.17
C SER A 26 12.04 -5.87 16.23
N PHE A 27 10.75 -5.66 16.51
CA PHE A 27 10.27 -4.67 17.48
C PHE A 27 9.37 -5.29 18.55
N PRO A 28 9.87 -6.23 19.37
CA PRO A 28 9.03 -6.99 20.32
C PRO A 28 8.44 -6.13 21.45
N LYS A 29 8.97 -4.92 21.66
CA LYS A 29 8.50 -3.94 22.65
C LYS A 29 7.47 -2.94 22.11
N ARG A 30 7.19 -2.96 20.80
CA ARG A 30 6.23 -2.05 20.16
C ARG A 30 4.85 -2.71 20.08
N SER A 31 3.79 -1.90 20.04
CA SER A 31 2.41 -2.37 20.03
C SER A 31 2.11 -3.18 18.75
N PHE A 32 1.11 -4.05 18.83
CA PHE A 32 0.60 -4.78 17.67
C PHE A 32 0.10 -3.81 16.58
N GLU A 33 -0.61 -2.75 17.00
CA GLU A 33 -1.09 -1.68 16.12
C GLU A 33 0.06 -0.96 15.43
N PHE A 34 1.12 -0.58 16.15
CA PHE A 34 2.32 0.03 15.57
C PHE A 34 2.94 -0.84 14.47
N CYS A 35 3.08 -2.15 14.71
CA CYS A 35 3.65 -3.08 13.73
C CYS A 35 2.75 -3.19 12.49
N LYS A 36 1.44 -3.36 12.69
CA LYS A 36 0.44 -3.45 11.62
C LYS A 36 0.49 -2.20 10.74
N ARG A 37 0.54 -1.05 11.39
CA ARG A 37 0.57 0.26 10.76
C ARG A 37 1.84 0.49 9.96
N THR A 38 2.99 0.13 10.51
CA THR A 38 4.27 0.27 9.80
C THR A 38 4.32 -0.63 8.55
N VAL A 39 3.88 -1.89 8.65
CA VAL A 39 3.79 -2.81 7.51
C VAL A 39 2.83 -2.27 6.45
N SER A 40 1.69 -1.72 6.89
CA SER A 40 0.70 -1.13 5.99
C SER A 40 1.23 0.13 5.29
N THR A 41 2.03 0.98 5.97
CA THR A 41 2.71 2.11 5.32
C THR A 41 3.74 1.66 4.28
N ILE A 42 4.49 0.59 4.55
CA ILE A 42 5.45 0.02 3.59
C ILE A 42 4.70 -0.49 2.35
N HIS A 43 3.59 -1.20 2.55
CA HIS A 43 2.73 -1.68 1.48
C HIS A 43 2.21 -0.53 0.61
N ALA A 44 1.69 0.52 1.24
CA ALA A 44 1.21 1.72 0.57
C ALA A 44 2.30 2.40 -0.27
N THR A 45 3.49 2.61 0.29
CA THR A 45 4.61 3.22 -0.43
C THR A 45 5.06 2.37 -1.62
N LEU A 46 5.17 1.05 -1.44
CA LEU A 46 5.53 0.14 -2.52
C LEU A 46 4.48 0.14 -3.63
N ALA A 47 3.19 0.17 -3.28
CA ALA A 47 2.10 0.28 -4.26
C ALA A 47 2.20 1.56 -5.08
N VAL A 48 2.45 2.71 -4.45
CA VAL A 48 2.61 4.01 -5.14
C VAL A 48 3.85 4.00 -6.04
N ILE A 49 4.98 3.46 -5.59
CA ILE A 49 6.19 3.33 -6.41
C ILE A 49 5.93 2.44 -7.63
N LEU A 50 5.34 1.26 -7.43
CA LEU A 50 5.05 0.33 -8.52
C LEU A 50 4.03 0.90 -9.51
N ALA A 51 3.00 1.59 -9.02
CA ALA A 51 2.06 2.30 -9.88
C ALA A 51 2.76 3.38 -10.70
N SER A 52 3.65 4.17 -10.07
CA SER A 52 4.41 5.23 -10.74
C SER A 52 5.37 4.66 -11.80
N LEU A 53 6.03 3.55 -11.50
CA LEU A 53 6.92 2.85 -12.45
C LEU A 53 6.16 2.13 -13.57
N SER A 54 4.88 1.81 -13.36
CA SER A 54 4.03 1.19 -14.38
C SER A 54 3.55 2.20 -15.44
N VAL A 55 3.70 3.50 -15.21
CA VAL A 55 3.38 4.54 -16.19
C VAL A 55 4.49 4.57 -17.24
N GLN A 56 4.19 4.08 -18.45
CA GLN A 56 5.15 4.03 -19.55
C GLN A 56 5.46 5.41 -20.14
N ASP A 57 4.49 6.33 -20.12
CA ASP A 57 4.63 7.68 -20.65
C ASP A 57 3.96 8.71 -19.74
N TRP A 58 4.77 9.50 -19.04
CA TRP A 58 4.31 10.58 -18.16
C TRP A 58 3.83 11.82 -18.91
N THR A 59 4.14 11.95 -20.21
CA THR A 59 3.62 13.01 -21.09
C THR A 59 2.18 12.75 -21.51
N SER A 60 1.73 11.49 -21.43
CA SER A 60 0.37 11.09 -21.78
C SER A 60 -0.13 9.93 -20.90
N PRO A 61 -0.26 10.14 -19.58
CA PRO A 61 -0.51 9.06 -18.61
C PRO A 61 -1.87 8.36 -18.77
N ILE A 62 -2.76 8.92 -19.60
CA ILE A 62 -4.14 8.46 -19.83
C ILE A 62 -4.38 8.11 -21.31
N SER A 63 -3.37 8.14 -22.17
CA SER A 63 -3.56 8.00 -23.63
C SER A 63 -3.31 6.59 -24.16
N PRO A 64 -4.11 6.13 -25.15
CA PRO A 64 -5.24 6.83 -25.76
C PRO A 64 -6.53 6.53 -25.00
N LEU A 65 -7.15 7.57 -24.44
CA LEU A 65 -8.53 7.53 -23.98
C LEU A 65 -9.41 6.95 -25.11
N ALA A 66 -10.19 5.92 -24.79
CA ALA A 66 -11.10 5.18 -25.68
C ALA A 66 -10.51 4.06 -26.57
N SER A 67 -9.24 3.65 -26.38
CA SER A 67 -8.78 2.36 -26.92
C SER A 67 -9.27 1.19 -26.06
N LYS A 68 -9.56 0.05 -26.69
CA LYS A 68 -10.03 -1.15 -25.98
C LYS A 68 -8.89 -1.64 -25.06
N PRO A 69 -9.06 -1.66 -23.72
CA PRO A 69 -7.98 -2.08 -22.84
C PRO A 69 -7.62 -3.53 -23.14
N SER A 70 -6.32 -3.79 -23.27
CA SER A 70 -5.84 -5.17 -23.42
C SER A 70 -6.22 -5.99 -22.17
N PRO A 71 -6.34 -7.32 -22.29
CA PRO A 71 -6.63 -8.19 -21.14
C PRO A 71 -5.67 -7.99 -19.95
N ARG A 72 -4.42 -7.59 -20.23
CA ARG A 72 -3.42 -7.26 -19.20
C ARG A 72 -3.72 -5.94 -18.50
N GLN A 73 -4.12 -4.90 -19.26
CA GLN A 73 -4.49 -3.61 -18.68
C GLN A 73 -5.72 -3.74 -17.77
N CYS A 74 -6.74 -4.47 -18.20
CA CYS A 74 -7.94 -4.71 -17.37
C CYS A 74 -7.61 -5.47 -16.06
N GLY A 75 -6.70 -6.45 -16.13
CA GLY A 75 -6.21 -7.15 -14.93
C GLY A 75 -5.43 -6.23 -13.99
N SER A 76 -4.52 -5.41 -14.54
CA SER A 76 -3.77 -4.42 -13.75
C SER A 76 -4.68 -3.36 -13.12
N GLU A 77 -5.77 -2.97 -13.80
CA GLU A 77 -6.73 -1.98 -13.32
C GLU A 77 -7.57 -2.52 -12.16
N GLN A 78 -8.03 -3.77 -12.23
CA GLN A 78 -8.71 -4.43 -11.11
C GLN A 78 -7.79 -4.61 -9.90
N VAL A 79 -6.54 -5.01 -10.12
CA VAL A 79 -5.54 -5.10 -9.05
C VAL A 79 -5.27 -3.71 -8.47
N ALA A 80 -5.07 -2.69 -9.29
CA ALA A 80 -4.85 -1.32 -8.82
C ALA A 80 -6.04 -0.80 -7.99
N ALA A 81 -7.28 -1.03 -8.43
CA ALA A 81 -8.48 -0.63 -7.70
C ALA A 81 -8.59 -1.34 -6.34
N LEU A 82 -8.29 -2.64 -6.29
CA LEU A 82 -8.26 -3.43 -5.06
C LEU A 82 -7.22 -2.88 -4.08
N TRP A 83 -6.03 -2.51 -4.58
CA TRP A 83 -4.97 -1.93 -3.77
C TRP A 83 -5.32 -0.51 -3.27
N ILE A 84 -5.92 0.34 -4.11
CA ILE A 84 -6.38 1.68 -3.70
C ILE A 84 -7.44 1.62 -2.61
N GLY A 85 -8.38 0.66 -2.69
CA GLY A 85 -9.38 0.44 -1.64
C GLY A 85 -8.75 0.09 -0.30
N GLU A 86 -7.78 -0.82 -0.31
CA GLU A 86 -7.06 -1.26 0.89
C GLU A 86 -6.09 -0.19 1.44
N LEU A 87 -5.59 0.72 0.59
CA LEU A 87 -4.73 1.85 0.97
C LEU A 87 -5.44 2.90 1.85
N SER A 88 -6.77 2.98 1.82
CA SER A 88 -7.52 3.97 2.61
C SER A 88 -7.39 3.77 4.14
N SER A 89 -7.34 2.52 4.59
CA SER A 89 -7.20 2.14 5.99
C SER A 89 -5.84 2.53 6.63
N PRO A 90 -4.68 2.38 5.97
CA PRO A 90 -3.40 2.87 6.47
C PRO A 90 -3.25 4.39 6.54
N PHE A 91 -3.92 5.17 5.70
CA PHE A 91 -3.78 6.63 5.75
C PHE A 91 -4.54 7.24 6.92
N LEU A 92 -5.75 6.74 7.21
CA LEU A 92 -6.48 7.07 8.44
C LEU A 92 -5.63 6.76 9.66
N HIS A 93 -5.04 5.56 9.65
CA HIS A 93 -4.02 5.17 10.59
C HIS A 93 -2.62 5.56 10.10
N MET A 94 -2.32 6.80 9.71
CA MET A 94 -0.91 7.27 9.62
C MET A 94 -0.59 8.33 10.71
N ARG A 95 -1.60 9.10 11.13
CA ARG A 95 -1.44 10.23 12.08
C ARG A 95 -1.09 9.89 13.53
N GLU A 96 -1.42 8.69 14.01
CA GLU A 96 -1.02 8.20 15.33
C GLU A 96 0.32 7.41 15.37
N LEU A 97 0.99 7.14 14.23
CA LEU A 97 2.36 6.57 14.23
C LEU A 97 3.36 7.48 14.98
N PRO A 98 3.39 8.81 14.73
CA PRO A 98 4.28 9.72 15.45
C PRO A 98 3.99 9.74 16.96
N LYS A 99 2.71 9.61 17.33
CA LYS A 99 2.26 9.57 18.73
C LYS A 99 2.78 8.32 19.45
N GLU A 100 2.73 7.15 18.80
CA GLU A 100 3.25 5.88 19.32
C GLU A 100 4.79 5.81 19.36
N LEU A 101 5.48 6.59 18.54
CA LEU A 101 6.93 6.75 18.54
C LEU A 101 7.45 7.69 19.65
N GLY A 102 6.56 8.40 20.34
CA GLY A 102 6.90 9.35 21.41
C GLY A 102 7.00 10.81 20.96
N TYR A 103 6.65 11.11 19.70
CA TYR A 103 6.61 12.44 19.11
C TYR A 103 5.23 13.07 19.38
N ARG A 104 4.96 13.46 20.64
CA ARG A 104 3.63 13.96 21.07
C ARG A 104 3.35 15.40 20.63
N ASP A 105 4.38 16.23 20.46
CA ASP A 105 4.22 17.68 20.29
C ASP A 105 5.02 18.22 19.09
N THR A 106 4.64 17.82 17.88
CA THR A 106 5.21 18.38 16.66
C THR A 106 4.15 19.13 15.87
N SER A 107 4.55 20.21 15.21
CA SER A 107 3.72 21.13 14.42
C SER A 107 2.77 20.45 13.42
N LEU A 108 3.02 19.20 13.05
CA LEU A 108 2.10 18.34 12.28
C LEU A 108 0.75 18.08 12.99
N ASN A 109 0.67 18.14 14.31
CA ASN A 109 -0.61 18.03 15.02
C ASN A 109 -1.49 19.28 14.84
N LEU A 110 -0.87 20.46 14.62
CA LEU A 110 -1.54 21.76 14.56
C LEU A 110 -2.14 22.08 13.18
N ALA A 111 -1.66 21.43 12.11
CA ALA A 111 -2.15 21.64 10.75
C ALA A 111 -3.34 20.75 10.37
N ALA A 112 -3.80 19.91 11.30
CA ALA A 112 -4.79 18.86 11.05
C ALA A 112 -5.92 18.82 12.10
N ASP A 113 -6.02 19.84 12.95
CA ASP A 113 -7.26 20.21 13.64
C ASP A 113 -7.90 21.37 12.88
#